data_AF-A0A5S9M6K9-F1
#
_entry.id   AF-A0A5S9M6K9-F1
#
_cell.length_a   1.000
_cell.length_b   1.000
_cell.length_c   1.000
_cell.angle_alpha   90.00
_cell.angle_beta   90.00
_cell.angle_gamma   90.00
#
_symmetry.space_group_name_H-M   'P 1'
#
loop_
_entity.id
_entity.type
_entity.pdbx_description
1 polymer ?
#
loop_
_entity_poly.entity_id
_entity_poly.type
_entity_poly.pdbx_seq_one_letter_code
_entity_poly.pdbx_strand_id
1 'polypeptide(L)'
;MNHVIIFAHPQQSLNQTLLDLVVSTLLNNGHKVTVRDVYALGFSPELTIAEKAAIKCGDVPIAIQREQTLIQQADVLTFIFPIWWTGLPAMLKKICRTRRLF
;
A
#
# COMPACT_ATOMS: atom_id res chain seq x y z
N MET A 1 -13.08 13.71 1.22
CA MET A 1 -12.22 12.88 2.09
C MET A 1 -10.95 12.48 1.33
N ASN A 2 -9.89 12.15 2.04
CA ASN A 2 -8.62 11.66 1.50
C ASN A 2 -8.61 10.13 1.46
N HIS A 3 -8.55 9.56 0.26
CA HIS A 3 -8.54 8.12 0.02
C HIS A 3 -7.13 7.70 -0.39
N VAL A 4 -6.61 6.67 0.27
CA VAL A 4 -5.38 5.99 -0.16
C VAL A 4 -5.75 4.60 -0.63
N ILE A 5 -5.39 4.28 -1.86
CA ILE A 5 -5.64 2.96 -2.46
C ILE A 5 -4.30 2.25 -2.60
N ILE A 6 -4.14 1.11 -1.93
CA ILE A 6 -2.99 0.23 -2.08
C ILE A 6 -3.32 -0.83 -3.14
N PHE A 7 -2.61 -0.77 -4.26
CA PHE A 7 -2.78 -1.69 -5.38
C PHE A 7 -1.62 -2.68 -5.43
N ALA A 8 -1.92 -3.97 -5.42
CA ALA A 8 -0.92 -5.02 -5.48
C ALA A 8 -1.24 -6.04 -6.56
N HIS A 9 -0.87 -5.71 -7.81
CA HIS A 9 -0.97 -6.63 -8.93
C HIS A 9 0.16 -6.36 -9.96
N PRO A 10 0.88 -7.40 -10.46
CA PRO A 10 2.04 -7.21 -11.33
C PRO A 10 1.74 -6.88 -12.80
N GLN A 11 0.54 -7.17 -13.30
CA GLN A 11 0.15 -6.99 -14.70
C GLN A 11 -1.21 -6.27 -14.83
N GLN A 12 -1.53 -5.71 -16.00
CA GLN A 12 -2.89 -5.31 -16.33
C GLN A 12 -3.85 -6.51 -16.19
N SER A 13 -4.86 -6.38 -15.33
CA SER A 13 -5.81 -7.43 -15.00
C SER A 13 -7.18 -6.86 -14.65
N LEU A 14 -8.15 -7.71 -14.34
CA LEU A 14 -9.45 -7.31 -13.78
C LEU A 14 -9.29 -6.35 -12.58
N ASN A 15 -8.24 -6.53 -11.76
CA ASN A 15 -7.97 -5.63 -10.64
C ASN A 15 -7.57 -4.23 -11.10
N GLN A 16 -6.89 -4.09 -12.24
CA GLN A 16 -6.58 -2.78 -12.83
C GLN A 16 -7.88 -2.08 -13.25
N THR A 17 -8.78 -2.79 -13.93
CA THR A 17 -10.09 -2.23 -14.32
C THR A 17 -10.91 -1.82 -13.11
N LEU A 18 -10.88 -2.62 -12.03
CA LEU A 18 -11.52 -2.26 -10.77
C LEU A 18 -10.89 -1.01 -10.14
N LEU A 19 -9.55 -0.91 -10.13
CA LEU A 19 -8.84 0.28 -9.65
C LEU A 19 -9.28 1.52 -10.42
N ASP A 20 -9.29 1.46 -11.75
CA ASP A 20 -9.66 2.60 -12.61
C ASP A 20 -11.11 3.05 -12.36
N LEU A 21 -12.03 2.10 -12.17
CA LEU A 21 -13.42 2.38 -11.82
C LEU A 21 -13.56 3.03 -10.43
N VAL A 22 -12.83 2.52 -9.44
CA VAL A 22 -12.87 3.07 -8.07
C VAL A 22 -12.29 4.48 -8.06
N VAL A 23 -11.14 4.70 -8.72
CA VAL A 23 -10.49 6.01 -8.80
C VAL A 23 -11.41 7.02 -9.48
N SER A 24 -11.97 6.69 -10.64
CA SER A 24 -12.87 7.59 -11.37
C SER A 24 -14.13 7.93 -10.56
N THR A 25 -14.74 6.95 -9.90
CA THR A 25 -15.92 7.16 -9.05
C THR A 25 -15.61 8.09 -7.87
N LEU A 26 -14.49 7.87 -7.17
CA LEU A 26 -14.10 8.69 -6.03
C LEU A 26 -13.77 10.13 -6.44
N LEU A 27 -13.06 10.31 -7.55
CA LEU A 27 -12.75 11.64 -8.08
C LEU A 27 -14.03 12.39 -8.50
N ASN A 28 -14.96 11.72 -9.18
CA ASN A 28 -16.24 12.30 -9.60
C ASN A 28 -17.11 12.74 -8.40
N ASN A 29 -16.97 12.05 -7.27
CA ASN A 29 -17.64 12.40 -6.02
C ASN A 29 -16.90 13.49 -5.22
N GLY A 30 -15.85 14.10 -5.77
CA GLY A 30 -15.10 15.20 -5.14
C GLY A 30 -14.11 14.77 -4.05
N HIS A 31 -13.74 13.48 -4.01
CA HIS A 31 -12.74 12.98 -3.06
C HIS A 31 -11.32 13.14 -3.61
N LYS A 32 -10.34 13.27 -2.70
CA LYS A 32 -8.91 13.21 -3.06
C LYS A 32 -8.49 11.75 -3.04
N VAL A 33 -7.83 11.29 -4.10
CA VAL A 33 -7.42 9.88 -4.24
C VAL A 33 -5.93 9.80 -4.50
N THR A 34 -5.23 9.00 -3.70
CA THR A 34 -3.82 8.67 -3.89
C THR A 34 -3.68 7.16 -4.10
N VAL A 35 -3.13 6.76 -5.23
CA VAL A 35 -2.88 5.34 -5.54
C VAL A 35 -1.43 4.99 -5.24
N ARG A 36 -1.21 3.87 -4.54
CA ARG A 36 0.10 3.28 -4.28
C ARG A 36 0.16 1.90 -4.90
N ASP A 37 0.76 1.83 -6.09
CA ASP A 37 1.12 0.58 -6.73
C ASP A 37 2.42 0.04 -6.13
N VAL A 38 2.32 -1.04 -5.38
CA VAL A 38 3.44 -1.62 -4.64
C VAL A 38 4.47 -2.28 -5.56
N TYR A 39 4.06 -2.70 -6.76
CA TYR A 39 4.96 -3.27 -7.77
C TYR A 39 5.68 -2.15 -8.51
N ALA A 40 4.97 -1.09 -8.91
CA ALA A 40 5.58 0.07 -9.56
C ALA A 40 6.56 0.84 -8.65
N LEU A 41 6.31 0.84 -7.33
CA LEU A 41 7.21 1.42 -6.33
C LEU A 41 8.49 0.60 -6.10
N GLY A 42 8.61 -0.60 -6.68
CA GLY A 42 9.79 -1.45 -6.52
C GLY A 42 9.99 -1.96 -5.09
N PHE A 43 8.91 -2.10 -4.31
CA PHE A 43 9.01 -2.43 -2.90
C PHE A 43 9.45 -3.90 -2.74
N SER A 44 10.66 -4.18 -2.24
CA SER A 44 11.06 -5.58 -1.99
C SER A 44 10.13 -6.21 -0.96
N PRO A 45 9.55 -7.42 -1.16
CA PRO A 45 8.63 -8.05 -0.20
C PRO A 45 9.31 -8.61 1.05
N GLU A 46 10.63 -8.68 1.05
CA GLU A 46 11.42 -9.25 2.14
C GLU A 46 11.63 -8.23 3.26
N LEU A 47 11.46 -8.66 4.51
CA LEU A 47 11.78 -7.84 5.68
C LEU A 47 13.09 -8.35 6.30
N THR A 48 14.18 -7.64 6.03
CA THR A 48 15.54 -8.02 6.43
C THR A 48 15.75 -7.88 7.94
N ILE A 49 16.79 -8.54 8.46
CA ILE A 49 17.16 -8.44 9.89
C ILE A 49 17.56 -7.00 10.25
N ALA A 50 18.32 -6.35 9.36
CA ALA A 50 18.73 -4.95 9.52
C ALA A 50 17.53 -4.02 9.60
N GLU A 51 16.57 -4.13 8.67
CA GLU A 51 15.33 -3.33 8.72
C GLU A 51 14.54 -3.59 10.01
N LYS A 52 14.43 -4.84 10.47
CA LYS A 52 13.75 -5.14 11.74
C LYS A 52 14.42 -4.48 12.93
N ALA A 53 15.75 -4.50 12.99
CA ALA A 53 16.50 -3.86 14.06
C ALA A 53 16.36 -2.33 14.00
N ALA A 54 16.47 -1.75 12.81
CA ALA A 54 16.34 -0.32 12.58
C ALA A 54 14.94 0.18 12.99
N ILE A 55 13.86 -0.53 12.61
CA ILE A 55 12.50 -0.18 13.03
C ILE A 55 12.34 -0.24 14.55
N LYS A 56 12.94 -1.24 15.23
CA LYS A 56 12.90 -1.32 16.70
C LYS A 56 13.60 -0.13 17.38
N CYS A 57 14.63 0.42 16.74
CA CYS A 57 15.35 1.60 17.22
C CYS A 57 14.70 2.93 16.78
N GLY A 58 13.58 2.89 16.06
CA GLY A 58 12.93 4.08 15.49
C GLY A 58 13.60 4.64 14.23
N ASP A 59 14.65 4.00 13.72
CA ASP A 59 15.37 4.38 12.52
C ASP A 59 14.70 3.74 11.29
N VAL A 60 13.55 4.29 10.90
CA VAL A 60 12.76 3.79 9.77
C VAL A 60 13.26 4.46 8.47
N PRO A 61 13.54 3.71 7.39
CA PRO A 61 13.93 4.31 6.12
C PRO A 61 12.93 5.36 5.62
N ILE A 62 13.43 6.45 5.04
CA ILE A 62 12.61 7.59 4.59
C ILE A 62 11.47 7.19 3.64
N ALA A 63 11.71 6.19 2.79
CA ALA A 63 10.69 5.65 1.88
C ALA A 63 9.52 5.01 2.65
N ILE A 64 9.80 4.30 3.74
CA ILE A 64 8.77 3.71 4.60
C ILE A 64 8.04 4.80 5.38
N GLN A 65 8.76 5.78 5.93
CA GLN A 65 8.14 6.90 6.64
C GLN A 65 7.15 7.66 5.75
N ARG A 66 7.52 7.91 4.49
CA ARG A 66 6.63 8.57 3.52
C ARG A 66 5.32 7.80 3.32
N GLU A 67 5.38 6.47 3.19
CA GLU A 67 4.17 5.65 3.06
C GLU A 67 3.37 5.60 4.36
N GLN A 68 4.02 5.56 5.53
CA GLN A 68 3.37 5.63 6.83
C GLN A 68 2.61 6.95 7.00
N THR A 69 3.22 8.10 6.67
CA THR A 69 2.57 9.41 6.72
C THR A 69 1.34 9.47 5.81
N LEU A 70 1.45 8.96 4.59
CA LEU A 70 0.31 8.94 3.67
C LEU A 70 -0.84 8.09 4.20
N ILE A 71 -0.53 6.92 4.75
CA ILE A 71 -1.54 6.05 5.37
C ILE A 71 -2.16 6.71 6.61
N GLN A 72 -1.38 7.45 7.41
CA GLN A 72 -1.88 8.18 8.58
C GLN A 72 -2.79 9.35 8.21
N GLN A 73 -2.54 10.00 7.08
CA GLN A 73 -3.34 11.12 6.58
C GLN A 73 -4.59 10.66 5.81
N ALA A 74 -4.77 9.36 5.58
CA ALA A 74 -5.91 8.83 4.85
C ALA A 74 -7.15 8.74 5.75
N ASP A 75 -8.28 9.29 5.28
CA ASP A 75 -9.58 9.06 5.92
C ASP A 75 -10.08 7.64 5.60
N VAL A 76 -9.76 7.14 4.40
CA VAL A 76 -10.15 5.82 3.92
C VAL A 76 -8.96 5.13 3.28
N LEU A 77 -8.70 3.88 3.71
CA LEU A 77 -7.69 3.02 3.13
C LEU A 77 -8.36 1.86 2.39
N THR A 78 -8.14 1.78 1.08
CA THR A 78 -8.68 0.72 0.22
C THR A 78 -7.56 -0.19 -0.26
N PHE A 79 -7.79 -1.49 -0.25
CA PHE A 79 -6.83 -2.48 -0.75
C PHE A 79 -7.42 -3.19 -1.96
N ILE A 80 -6.68 -3.19 -3.07
CA ILE A 80 -7.06 -3.88 -4.30
C ILE A 80 -5.94 -4.85 -4.66
N PHE A 81 -6.23 -6.15 -4.57
CA PHE A 81 -5.28 -7.22 -4.81
C PHE A 81 -6.02 -8.53 -5.13
N PRO A 82 -5.38 -9.45 -5.88
CA PRO A 82 -5.92 -10.77 -6.11
C PRO A 82 -5.73 -11.64 -4.85
N ILE A 83 -6.70 -12.51 -4.55
CA ILE A 83 -6.53 -13.51 -3.51
C ILE A 83 -5.58 -14.59 -4.03
N TRP A 84 -4.40 -14.68 -3.42
CA TRP A 84 -3.42 -15.74 -3.69
C TRP A 84 -3.26 -16.58 -2.44
N TRP A 85 -3.38 -17.90 -2.56
CA TRP A 85 -3.25 -18.83 -1.44
C TRP A 85 -4.10 -18.42 -0.23
N THR A 86 -5.39 -18.17 -0.48
CA THR A 86 -6.38 -17.76 0.54
C THR A 86 -6.03 -16.49 1.32
N GLY A 87 -5.15 -15.63 0.79
CA GLY A 87 -4.75 -14.41 1.47
C GLY A 87 -4.14 -13.33 0.60
N LEU A 88 -3.40 -12.44 1.27
CA LEU A 88 -2.74 -11.28 0.67
C LEU A 88 -1.49 -11.69 -0.12
N PRO A 89 -1.20 -11.02 -1.26
CA PRO A 89 0.10 -11.12 -1.90
C PRO A 89 1.26 -10.76 -0.94
N ALA A 90 2.42 -11.38 -1.14
CA ALA A 90 3.59 -11.19 -0.27
C ALA A 90 4.01 -9.71 -0.18
N MET A 91 3.93 -8.99 -1.30
CA MET A 91 4.21 -7.55 -1.39
C MET A 91 3.37 -6.74 -0.41
N LEU A 92 2.07 -7.04 -0.34
CA LEU A 92 1.15 -6.33 0.54
C LEU A 92 1.39 -6.70 2.01
N LYS A 93 1.79 -7.94 2.28
CA LYS A 93 2.12 -8.40 3.63
C LYS A 93 3.29 -7.64 4.25
N LYS A 94 4.27 -7.18 3.45
CA LYS A 94 5.36 -6.34 3.95
C LYS A 94 4.86 -4.98 4.44
N ILE A 95 4.01 -4.30 3.66
CA ILE A 95 3.43 -3.00 4.03
C ILE A 95 2.66 -3.08 5.36
N CYS A 96 1.88 -4.14 5.55
CA CYS A 96 1.18 -4.35 6.82
C CYS A 96 2.14 -4.57 8.00
N ARG A 97 3.31 -5.18 7.78
CA ARG A 97 4.31 -5.46 8.82
C ARG A 97 5.14 -4.25 9.19
N THR A 98 5.42 -3.35 8.25
CA THR A 98 6.12 -2.07 8.53
C THR A 98 5.23 -1.03 9.18
N ARG A 99 3.90 -1.19 9.15
CA ARG A 99 2.94 -0.33 9.87
C ARG A 99 2.79 -0.68 11.36
N ARG A 100 2.99 -1.95 11.74
CA ARG A 100 2.56 -2.51 13.04
C ARG A 100 3.60 -2.39 14.18
N LEU A 101 4.47 -1.38 14.13
CA LEU A 101 5.53 -1.18 15.14
C LEU A 101 5.41 0.17 15.87
N PHE A 102 4.18 0.71 15.93
CA PHE A 102 3.75 1.66 16.96
C PHE A 102 2.72 0.96 17.85
#